data_AF-A0A917TU76-F1
#
_entry.id   AF-A0A917TU76-F1
#
_cell.length_a   1.000
_cell.length_b   1.000
_cell.length_c   1.000
_cell.angle_alpha   90.00
_cell.angle_beta   90.00
_cell.angle_gamma   90.00
#
_symmetry.space_group_name_H-M   'P 1'
#
loop_
_entity.id
_entity.type
_entity.pdbx_description
1 polymer ?
#
loop_
_entity_poly.entity_id
_entity_poly.type
_entity_poly.pdbx_seq_one_letter_code
_entity_poly.pdbx_strand_id
1 'polypeptide(L)'
;MFWAIASTVVGLIMASLMIFIRARASKRPTNGARILLPPLFMSTGAFMFIIPMFRVSFPQVIEALVIGIIFSVFLIKSTSFQIEGKNIYLKPSKYFIIILVGLLIARIILKVMISSTISVGETSGMFFLLAFGMIVTWRLVMFFNYQKLKKEL
;
A
#
# COMPACT_ATOMS: atom_id res chain seq x y z
N MET A 1 -13.98 -17.95 20.30
CA MET A 1 -13.10 -17.05 21.07
C MET A 1 -11.61 -17.33 20.86
N PHE A 2 -11.13 -18.58 21.00
CA PHE A 2 -9.70 -18.92 20.81
C PHE A 2 -9.11 -18.49 19.45
N TRP A 3 -9.79 -18.78 18.34
CA TRP A 3 -9.34 -18.39 17.00
C TRP A 3 -9.19 -16.88 16.79
N ALA A 4 -10.06 -16.08 17.41
CA ALA A 4 -10.01 -14.62 17.34
C ALA A 4 -8.82 -14.05 18.13
N ILE A 5 -8.48 -14.67 19.27
CA ILE A 5 -7.32 -14.29 20.07
C ILE A 5 -6.04 -14.66 19.32
N ALA A 6 -5.97 -15.89 18.79
CA ALA A 6 -4.82 -16.35 18.01
C ALA A 6 -4.57 -15.49 16.75
N SER A 7 -5.62 -15.16 15.99
CA SER A 7 -5.48 -14.29 14.81
C SER A 7 -5.00 -12.89 15.17
N THR A 8 -5.43 -12.36 16.33
CA THR A 8 -5.02 -11.03 16.81
C THR A 8 -3.54 -11.01 17.23
N VAL A 9 -3.09 -12.06 17.93
CA VAL A 9 -1.68 -12.22 18.33
C VAL A 9 -0.76 -12.34 17.11
N VAL A 10 -1.14 -13.17 16.13
CA VAL A 10 -0.40 -13.30 14.87
C VAL A 10 -0.34 -11.97 14.12
N GLY A 11 -1.47 -11.24 14.07
CA GLY A 11 -1.53 -9.91 13.48
C GLY A 11 -0.59 -8.90 14.15
N LEU A 12 -0.53 -8.89 15.49
CA LEU A 12 0.38 -8.03 16.26
C LEU A 12 1.85 -8.36 15.99
N ILE A 13 2.21 -9.65 15.96
CA ILE A 13 3.57 -10.10 15.65
C ILE A 13 3.97 -9.68 14.23
N MET A 14 3.10 -9.89 13.24
CA MET A 14 3.32 -9.50 11.84
C MET A 14 3.48 -7.99 11.68
N ALA A 15 2.62 -7.19 12.32
CA ALA A 15 2.72 -5.72 12.29
C ALA A 15 4.04 -5.24 12.89
N SER A 16 4.44 -5.80 14.04
CA SER A 16 5.67 -5.43 14.74
C SER A 16 6.92 -5.78 13.93
N LEU A 17 6.97 -6.99 13.36
CA LEU A 17 8.02 -7.41 12.44
C LEU A 17 8.12 -6.49 11.21
N MET A 18 6.97 -6.15 10.61
CA MET A 18 6.94 -5.30 9.42
C MET A 18 7.48 -3.89 9.70
N ILE A 19 7.18 -3.32 10.87
CA ILE A 19 7.73 -2.03 11.32
C ILE A 19 9.26 -2.11 11.44
N PHE A 20 9.77 -3.18 12.06
CA PHE A 20 11.22 -3.38 12.25
C PHE A 20 11.96 -3.56 10.91
N ILE A 21 11.40 -4.35 10.00
CA ILE A 21 11.95 -4.56 8.64
C ILE A 21 12.00 -3.23 7.88
N ARG A 22 10.94 -2.41 7.96
CA ARG A 22 10.90 -1.08 7.32
C ARG A 22 11.93 -0.11 7.91
N ALA A 23 12.09 -0.11 9.23
CA ALA A 23 13.09 0.71 9.90
C ALA A 23 14.51 0.35 9.43
N ARG A 24 14.81 -0.94 9.25
CA ARG A 24 16.11 -1.42 8.76
C ARG A 24 16.32 -1.19 7.27
N ALA A 25 15.27 -1.35 6.46
CA ALA A 25 15.31 -1.13 5.01
C ALA A 25 15.57 0.33 4.64
N SER A 26 15.15 1.28 5.48
CA SER A 26 15.37 2.72 5.27
C SER A 26 16.84 3.15 5.43
N LYS A 27 17.68 2.33 6.08
CA LYS A 27 19.13 2.61 6.29
C LYS A 27 20.02 2.11 5.14
N ARG A 28 19.46 1.49 4.10
CA ARG A 28 20.22 0.97 2.96
C ARG A 28 20.06 1.89 1.76
N PRO A 29 21.11 2.07 0.92
CA PRO A 29 21.01 2.87 -0.29
C PRO A 29 19.91 2.30 -1.19
N THR A 30 19.04 3.16 -1.73
CA THR A 30 17.94 2.74 -2.59
C THR A 30 18.44 2.44 -4.01
N ASN A 31 17.78 1.51 -4.69
CA ASN A 31 18.01 1.23 -6.10
C ASN A 31 16.67 1.12 -6.84
N GLY A 32 16.68 1.34 -8.15
CA GLY A 32 15.46 1.30 -8.97
C GLY A 32 14.67 0.00 -8.81
N ALA A 33 15.38 -1.14 -8.73
CA ALA A 33 14.78 -2.44 -8.50
C ALA A 33 13.99 -2.51 -7.17
N ARG A 34 14.55 -2.03 -6.05
CA ARG A 34 13.86 -2.01 -4.74
C ARG A 34 12.65 -1.07 -4.70
N ILE A 35 12.60 -0.06 -5.57
CA ILE A 35 11.45 0.84 -5.68
C ILE A 35 10.29 0.12 -6.39
N LEU A 36 10.57 -0.66 -7.44
CA LEU A 36 9.56 -1.35 -8.27
C LEU A 36 9.19 -2.76 -7.78
N LEU A 37 10.00 -3.37 -6.93
CA LEU A 37 9.74 -4.73 -6.42
C LEU A 37 8.40 -4.86 -5.65
N PRO A 38 7.99 -3.90 -4.79
CA PRO A 38 6.73 -4.02 -4.05
C PRO A 38 5.47 -4.16 -4.92
N PRO A 39 5.21 -3.31 -5.94
CA PRO A 39 4.03 -3.47 -6.79
C PRO A 39 4.04 -4.78 -7.58
N LEU A 40 5.22 -5.28 -7.99
CA LEU A 40 5.36 -6.59 -8.62
C LEU A 40 4.96 -7.75 -7.70
N PHE A 41 5.34 -7.68 -6.42
CA PHE A 41 4.88 -8.68 -5.46
C PHE A 41 3.40 -8.52 -5.11
N MET A 42 2.87 -7.29 -5.10
CA MET A 42 1.45 -7.10 -4.85
C MET A 42 0.56 -7.55 -6.01
N SER A 43 1.05 -7.53 -7.26
CA SER A 43 0.26 -8.01 -8.40
C SER A 43 -0.03 -9.51 -8.31
N THR A 44 0.77 -10.32 -7.60
CA THR A 44 0.41 -11.73 -7.34
C THR A 44 -0.84 -11.84 -6.47
N GLY A 45 -1.15 -10.85 -5.63
CA GLY A 45 -2.39 -10.80 -4.87
C GLY A 45 -3.64 -10.73 -5.75
N ALA A 46 -3.52 -10.32 -7.02
CA ALA A 46 -4.65 -10.28 -7.96
C ALA A 46 -5.21 -11.69 -8.27
N PHE A 47 -4.45 -12.77 -7.99
CA PHE A 47 -4.96 -14.14 -8.09
C PHE A 47 -6.20 -14.39 -7.22
N MET A 48 -6.45 -13.57 -6.18
CA MET A 48 -7.66 -13.70 -5.36
C MET A 48 -8.95 -13.50 -6.17
N PHE A 49 -8.93 -12.75 -7.28
CA PHE A 49 -10.10 -12.52 -8.13
C PHE A 49 -10.54 -13.74 -8.94
N ILE A 50 -9.71 -14.80 -8.99
CA ILE A 50 -10.13 -16.08 -9.56
C ILE A 50 -11.31 -16.65 -8.76
N ILE A 51 -11.28 -16.49 -7.43
CA ILE A 51 -12.31 -16.98 -6.52
C ILE A 51 -13.53 -16.05 -6.60
N PRO A 52 -14.75 -16.58 -6.87
CA PRO A 52 -15.97 -15.77 -7.05
C PRO A 52 -16.27 -14.81 -5.89
N MET A 53 -15.93 -15.21 -4.66
CA MET A 53 -16.13 -14.42 -3.45
C MET A 53 -15.46 -13.04 -3.49
N PHE A 54 -14.34 -12.89 -4.19
CA PHE A 54 -13.58 -11.62 -4.24
C PHE A 54 -13.81 -10.83 -5.52
N ARG A 55 -14.63 -11.33 -6.45
CA ARG A 55 -14.91 -10.62 -7.69
C ARG A 55 -15.71 -9.36 -7.40
N VAL A 56 -15.33 -8.31 -8.10
CA VAL A 56 -15.95 -6.99 -8.02
C VAL A 56 -16.49 -6.61 -9.38
N SER A 57 -17.57 -5.83 -9.41
CA SER A 57 -18.10 -5.32 -10.67
C SER A 57 -17.07 -4.39 -11.34
N PHE A 58 -17.07 -4.37 -12.67
CA PHE A 58 -16.11 -3.56 -13.43
C PHE A 58 -16.14 -2.06 -13.09
N PRO A 59 -17.32 -1.42 -12.85
CA PRO A 59 -17.36 -0.03 -12.38
C PRO A 59 -16.62 0.18 -11.05
N GLN A 60 -16.84 -0.70 -10.07
CA GLN A 60 -16.15 -0.64 -8.78
C GLN A 60 -14.63 -0.84 -8.91
N VAL A 61 -14.17 -1.61 -9.90
CA VAL A 61 -12.73 -1.77 -10.17
C VAL A 61 -12.11 -0.44 -10.57
N ILE A 62 -12.75 0.27 -11.50
CA ILE A 62 -12.28 1.59 -11.96
C ILE A 62 -12.32 2.59 -10.81
N GLU A 63 -13.43 2.66 -10.08
CA GLU A 63 -13.58 3.55 -8.93
C GLU A 63 -12.49 3.32 -7.88
N ALA A 64 -12.28 2.06 -7.47
CA ALA A 64 -11.28 1.72 -6.47
C ALA A 64 -9.86 2.09 -6.94
N LEU A 65 -9.52 1.82 -8.20
CA LEU A 65 -8.22 2.19 -8.77
C LEU A 65 -8.02 3.71 -8.83
N VAL A 66 -9.01 4.46 -9.31
CA VAL A 66 -8.95 5.93 -9.41
C VAL A 66 -8.80 6.55 -8.02
N ILE A 67 -9.60 6.10 -7.06
CA ILE A 67 -9.47 6.54 -5.67
C ILE A 67 -8.07 6.23 -5.14
N GLY A 68 -7.56 5.01 -5.36
CA GLY A 68 -6.20 4.62 -4.98
C GLY A 68 -5.13 5.55 -5.56
N ILE A 69 -5.24 5.89 -6.85
CA ILE A 69 -4.35 6.83 -7.54
C ILE A 69 -4.41 8.21 -6.89
N ILE A 70 -5.60 8.74 -6.61
CA ILE A 70 -5.79 10.05 -5.95
C ILE A 70 -5.12 10.05 -4.57
N PHE A 71 -5.35 9.01 -3.77
CA PHE A 71 -4.73 8.90 -2.45
C PHE A 71 -3.21 8.73 -2.50
N SER A 72 -2.65 8.23 -3.61
CA SER A 72 -1.20 8.13 -3.80
C SER A 72 -0.49 9.49 -3.75
N VAL A 73 -1.19 10.59 -4.06
CA VAL A 73 -0.64 11.96 -4.02
C VAL A 73 -0.09 12.30 -2.64
N PHE A 74 -0.77 11.87 -1.56
CA PHE A 74 -0.29 12.10 -0.20
C PHE A 74 1.00 11.33 0.09
N LEU A 75 1.15 10.11 -0.44
CA LEU A 75 2.37 9.31 -0.31
C LEU A 75 3.53 9.92 -1.09
N ILE A 76 3.25 10.39 -2.31
CA ILE A 76 4.23 11.07 -3.16
C ILE A 76 4.76 12.32 -2.43
N LYS A 77 3.87 13.19 -1.96
CA LYS A 77 4.23 14.45 -1.30
C LYS A 77 5.02 14.24 -0.01
N SER A 78 4.76 13.14 0.70
CA SER A 78 5.42 12.83 1.97
C SER A 78 6.72 12.03 1.83
N THR A 79 7.07 11.62 0.60
CA THR A 79 8.30 10.86 0.34
C THR A 79 9.39 11.80 -0.15
N SER A 80 10.53 11.79 0.52
CA SER A 80 11.71 12.54 0.09
C SER A 80 12.94 11.64 -0.04
N PHE A 81 13.85 12.05 -0.91
CA PHE A 81 15.14 11.42 -1.09
C PHE A 81 16.19 12.24 -0.35
N GLN A 82 17.15 11.56 0.27
CA GLN A 82 18.31 12.17 0.89
C GLN A 82 19.56 11.67 0.15
N ILE A 83 20.41 12.59 -0.29
CA ILE A 83 21.70 12.26 -0.91
C ILE A 83 22.75 12.28 0.18
N GLU A 84 23.47 11.18 0.36
CA GLU A 84 24.66 11.12 1.21
C GLU A 84 25.83 10.60 0.36
N GLY A 85 26.77 11.49 0.02
CA GLY A 85 27.86 11.20 -0.89
C GLY A 85 27.37 10.85 -2.30
N LYS A 86 27.70 9.64 -2.80
CA LYS A 86 27.24 9.10 -4.11
C LYS A 86 26.00 8.21 -4.00
N ASN A 87 25.40 8.09 -2.81
CA ASN A 87 24.28 7.18 -2.56
C ASN A 87 22.98 7.93 -2.29
N ILE A 88 21.89 7.44 -2.88
CA ILE A 88 20.55 7.98 -2.68
C ILE A 88 19.84 7.12 -1.63
N TYR A 89 19.34 7.75 -0.58
CA TYR A 89 18.59 7.11 0.50
C TYR A 89 17.12 7.54 0.47
N LEU A 90 16.24 6.65 0.91
CA LEU A 90 14.81 6.92 1.01
C LEU A 90 14.47 7.38 2.43
N LYS A 91 13.93 8.60 2.57
CA LYS A 91 13.36 9.03 3.85
C LYS A 91 11.96 8.43 4.00
N PRO A 92 11.68 7.64 5.07
CA PRO A 92 10.37 7.04 5.25
C PRO A 92 9.31 8.10 5.51
N SER A 93 8.17 8.00 4.81
CA SER A 93 7.01 8.85 5.03
C SER A 93 6.31 8.50 6.36
N LYS A 94 6.25 9.45 7.29
CA LYS A 94 5.47 9.33 8.53
C LYS A 94 3.95 9.27 8.27
N TYR A 95 3.50 9.85 7.16
CA TYR A 95 2.10 9.93 6.77
C TYR A 95 1.56 8.63 6.18
N PHE A 96 2.42 7.73 5.71
CA PHE A 96 2.01 6.44 5.18
C PHE A 96 1.13 5.66 6.17
N ILE A 97 1.53 5.61 7.45
CA ILE A 97 0.78 4.89 8.49
C ILE A 97 -0.54 5.62 8.81
N ILE A 98 -0.52 6.95 8.88
CA ILE A 98 -1.71 7.76 9.15
C ILE A 98 -2.75 7.59 8.06
N ILE A 99 -2.33 7.59 6.79
CA ILE A 99 -3.23 7.38 5.64
C ILE A 99 -3.82 5.98 5.68
N LEU A 100 -3.00 4.94 5.91
CA LEU A 100 -3.48 3.56 5.99
C LEU A 100 -4.50 3.37 7.11
N VAL A 101 -4.23 3.93 8.30
CA VAL A 101 -5.14 3.85 9.45
C VAL A 101 -6.40 4.69 9.18
N GLY A 102 -6.27 5.90 8.64
CA GLY A 102 -7.41 6.76 8.30
C GLY A 102 -8.33 6.13 7.26
N LEU A 103 -7.77 5.48 6.24
CA LEU A 103 -8.53 4.78 5.20
C LEU A 103 -9.20 3.52 5.75
N LEU A 104 -8.56 2.81 6.68
CA LEU A 104 -9.16 1.69 7.42
C LEU A 104 -10.34 2.14 8.30
N ILE A 105 -10.21 3.27 8.99
CA ILE A 105 -11.28 3.83 9.83
C ILE A 105 -12.45 4.29 8.96
N ALA A 106 -12.18 5.05 7.89
CA ALA A 106 -13.19 5.46 6.93
C ALA A 106 -13.94 4.25 6.35
N ARG A 107 -13.22 3.15 6.05
CA ARG A 107 -13.79 1.88 5.61
C ARG A 107 -14.72 1.26 6.64
N ILE A 108 -14.34 1.24 7.93
CA ILE A 108 -15.18 0.68 9.00
C ILE A 108 -16.48 1.50 9.12
N ILE A 109 -16.38 2.83 9.07
CA ILE A 109 -17.53 3.73 9.15
C ILE A 109 -18.47 3.53 7.96
N LEU A 110 -17.94 3.53 6.73
CA LEU A 110 -18.71 3.27 5.51
C LEU A 110 -19.39 1.90 5.55
N LYS A 111 -18.68 0.86 5.98
CA LYS A 111 -19.25 -0.49 6.14
C LYS A 111 -20.41 -0.50 7.13
N VAL A 112 -20.25 0.14 8.30
CA VAL A 112 -21.29 0.18 9.34
C VAL A 112 -22.52 0.96 8.86
N MET A 113 -22.34 2.01 8.05
CA MET A 113 -23.45 2.78 7.47
C MET A 113 -24.16 2.02 6.32
N ILE A 114 -23.42 1.20 5.55
CA ILE A 114 -23.91 0.51 4.32
C ILE A 114 -24.19 -0.99 4.58
N SER A 115 -24.21 -1.43 5.85
CA SER A 115 -24.08 -2.83 6.31
C SER A 115 -25.18 -3.84 5.89
N SER A 116 -26.03 -3.55 4.91
CA SER A 116 -27.10 -4.45 4.45
C SER A 116 -26.87 -5.11 3.07
N THR A 117 -25.85 -4.71 2.28
CA THR A 117 -25.75 -5.20 0.88
C THR A 117 -24.39 -5.75 0.42
N ILE A 118 -23.27 -5.41 1.06
CA ILE A 118 -21.92 -5.72 0.49
C ILE A 118 -21.27 -6.92 1.19
N SER A 119 -20.89 -7.92 0.40
CA SER A 119 -20.19 -9.12 0.90
C SER A 119 -18.77 -8.79 1.39
N VAL A 120 -18.31 -9.51 2.42
CA VAL A 120 -16.96 -9.35 2.99
C VAL A 120 -15.86 -9.60 1.94
N GLY A 121 -16.12 -10.52 1.01
CA GLY A 121 -15.22 -10.85 -0.09
C GLY A 121 -15.08 -9.72 -1.11
N GLU A 122 -16.19 -9.19 -1.62
CA GLU A 122 -16.20 -8.08 -2.59
C GLU A 122 -15.50 -6.84 -2.03
N THR A 123 -15.77 -6.51 -0.76
CA THR A 123 -15.11 -5.40 -0.06
C THR A 123 -13.59 -5.60 0.03
N SER A 124 -13.13 -6.85 0.19
CA SER A 124 -11.71 -7.17 0.24
C SER A 124 -11.07 -7.04 -1.15
N GLY A 125 -11.81 -7.41 -2.20
CA GLY A 125 -11.52 -7.12 -3.61
C GLY A 125 -11.26 -5.64 -3.88
N MET A 126 -12.22 -4.78 -3.51
CA MET A 126 -12.12 -3.33 -3.67
C MET A 126 -10.91 -2.75 -2.92
N PHE A 127 -10.70 -3.18 -1.68
CA PHE A 127 -9.60 -2.67 -0.87
C PHE A 127 -8.23 -3.01 -1.45
N PHE A 128 -8.08 -4.22 -2.00
CA PHE A 128 -6.87 -4.59 -2.73
C PHE A 128 -6.64 -3.70 -3.95
N LEU A 129 -7.68 -3.45 -4.77
CA LEU A 129 -7.55 -2.61 -5.97
C LEU A 129 -7.15 -1.18 -5.62
N LEU A 130 -7.77 -0.61 -4.59
CA LEU A 130 -7.42 0.70 -4.07
C LEU A 130 -5.96 0.73 -3.58
N ALA A 131 -5.55 -0.25 -2.78
CA ALA A 131 -4.18 -0.34 -2.29
C ALA A 131 -3.17 -0.53 -3.43
N PHE A 132 -3.52 -1.35 -4.42
CA PHE A 132 -2.71 -1.62 -5.60
C PHE A 132 -2.53 -0.35 -6.45
N GLY A 133 -3.61 0.34 -6.80
CA GLY A 133 -3.56 1.61 -7.54
C GLY A 133 -2.71 2.67 -6.82
N MET A 134 -2.86 2.76 -5.49
CA MET A 134 -2.07 3.67 -4.66
C MET A 134 -0.57 3.34 -4.69
N ILE A 135 -0.20 2.06 -4.48
CA ILE A 135 1.20 1.64 -4.37
C ILE A 135 1.89 1.68 -5.73
N VAL A 136 1.24 1.25 -6.80
CA VAL A 136 1.78 1.30 -8.16
C VAL A 136 2.12 2.74 -8.54
N THR A 137 1.16 3.66 -8.41
CA THR A 137 1.36 5.07 -8.77
C THR A 137 2.46 5.72 -7.95
N TRP A 138 2.43 5.53 -6.62
CA TRP A 138 3.44 6.08 -5.74
C TRP A 138 4.85 5.59 -6.05
N ARG A 139 5.01 4.26 -6.26
CA ARG A 139 6.32 3.67 -6.56
C ARG A 139 6.84 4.06 -7.94
N LEU A 140 5.98 4.20 -8.94
CA LEU A 140 6.36 4.70 -10.26
C LEU A 140 6.89 6.14 -10.17
N VAL A 141 6.17 7.03 -9.50
CA VAL A 141 6.62 8.43 -9.31
C VAL A 141 7.94 8.50 -8.54
N MET A 142 8.10 7.68 -7.50
CA MET A 142 9.38 7.55 -6.80
C MET A 142 10.52 7.08 -7.71
N PHE A 143 10.26 6.13 -8.61
CA PHE A 143 11.25 5.62 -9.54
C PHE A 143 11.68 6.69 -10.55
N PHE A 144 10.74 7.49 -11.07
CA PHE A 144 11.06 8.62 -11.94
C PHE A 144 11.90 9.68 -11.22
N ASN A 145 11.54 10.04 -9.99
CA ASN A 145 12.31 10.97 -9.17
C ASN A 145 13.72 10.44 -8.88
N TYR A 146 13.86 9.15 -8.58
CA TYR A 146 15.15 8.49 -8.40
C TYR A 146 16.01 8.55 -9.67
N GLN A 147 15.44 8.25 -10.83
CA GLN A 147 16.15 8.30 -12.11
C GLN A 147 16.59 9.73 -12.47
N LYS A 148 15.76 10.73 -12.16
CA LYS A 148 16.12 12.15 -12.35
C LYS A 148 17.31 12.52 -11.45
N LEU A 149 17.23 12.21 -10.16
CA LEU A 149 18.29 12.50 -9.20
C LEU A 149 19.60 11.79 -9.55
N LYS A 150 19.51 10.56 -10.06
CA LYS A 150 20.67 9.78 -10.53
C LYS A 150 21.35 10.39 -11.76
N LYS A 151 20.62 11.12 -12.61
CA LYS A 151 21.21 11.82 -13.77
C LYS A 151 21.91 13.13 -13.37
N GLU A 152 21.53 13.72 -12.24
CA GLU A 152 22.09 14.96 -11.71
C GLU A 152 23.33 14.72 -10.80
N LEU A 153 23.63 13.44 -10.49
CA LEU A 153 24.78 12.93 -9.72
C LEU A 153 25.88 12.40 -10.65
#